data_AF-A0A0A8EAN3-F1
#
_entry.id   AF-A0A0A8EAN3-F1
#
_cell.length_a   1.000
_cell.length_b   1.000
_cell.length_c   1.000
_cell.angle_alpha   90.00
_cell.angle_beta   90.00
_cell.angle_gamma   90.00
#
_symmetry.space_group_name_H-M   'P 1'
#
loop_
_entity.id
_entity.type
_entity.pdbx_description
1 polymer ?
#
loop_
_entity_poly.entity_id
_entity_poly.type
_entity_poly.pdbx_seq_one_letter_code
_entity_poly.pdbx_strand_id
1 'polypeptide(L)' 'MRKLLPFLQFIVRHGLPRAIKAGLDIQQRLAGPPRPPLLPLPQYETRQLREMLTDLLAGRLPPSAV' A
#
# COMPACT_ATOMS: atom_id res chain seq x y z
N MET A 1 -9.29 14.43 2.22
CA MET A 1 -8.91 14.10 0.82
C MET A 1 -7.44 14.38 0.46
N ARG A 2 -6.74 15.37 1.04
CA ARG A 2 -5.35 15.74 0.64
C ARG A 2 -4.32 14.59 0.72
N LYS A 3 -4.47 13.62 1.62
CA LYS A 3 -3.57 12.45 1.75
C LYS A 3 -3.75 11.37 0.68
N LEU A 4 -4.87 11.37 -0.04
CA LEU A 4 -5.15 10.33 -1.05
C LEU A 4 -4.34 10.56 -2.34
N LEU A 5 -4.13 11.82 -2.73
CA LEU A 5 -3.40 12.15 -3.95
C LEU A 5 -1.95 11.61 -3.95
N PRO A 6 -1.13 11.81 -2.88
CA PRO A 6 0.20 11.20 -2.81
C PRO A 6 0.18 9.67 -2.92
N PHE A 7 -0.81 9.01 -2.31
CA PHE A 7 -0.97 7.55 -2.41
C PHE A 7 -1.34 7.09 -3.83
N LEU A 8 -2.25 7.79 -4.50
CA LEU A 8 -2.59 7.49 -5.90
C LEU A 8 -1.38 7.70 -6.83
N GLN A 9 -0.62 8.78 -6.62
CA GLN A 9 0.62 9.03 -7.36
C GLN A 9 1.66 7.93 -7.12
N PHE A 10 1.76 7.42 -5.88
CA PHE A 10 2.64 6.30 -5.54
C PHE A 10 2.27 5.03 -6.33
N ILE A 11 0.97 4.71 -6.40
CA ILE A 11 0.46 3.55 -7.16
C ILE A 11 0.80 3.69 -8.65
N VAL A 12 0.56 4.86 -9.23
CA VAL A 12 0.86 5.11 -10.65
C VAL A 12 2.35 5.00 -10.92
N ARG A 13 3.20 5.60 -10.07
CA ARG A 13 4.65 5.62 -10.23
C ARG A 13 5.28 4.24 -10.12
N HIS A 14 4.85 3.42 -9.17
CA HIS A 14 5.47 2.12 -8.86
C HIS A 14 4.75 0.93 -9.51
N GLY A 15 3.63 1.19 -10.18
CA GLY A 15 2.82 0.21 -10.87
C GLY A 15 1.77 -0.42 -9.94
N LEU A 16 0.52 -0.36 -10.41
CA LEU A 16 -0.65 -0.90 -9.71
C LEU A 16 -0.45 -2.32 -9.15
N PRO A 17 -0.07 -3.34 -9.94
CA PRO A 17 0.09 -4.70 -9.42
C PRO A 17 1.14 -4.83 -8.30
N ARG A 18 2.23 -4.04 -8.34
CA ARG A 18 3.28 -4.10 -7.30
C ARG A 18 2.78 -3.44 -6.00
N ALA A 19 2.25 -2.23 -6.12
CA ALA A 19 1.78 -1.46 -4.98
C ALA A 19 0.59 -2.13 -4.28
N ILE A 20 -0.37 -2.67 -5.03
CA ILE A 20 -1.54 -3.35 -4.46
C ILE A 20 -1.13 -4.65 -3.76
N LYS A 21 -0.29 -5.50 -4.38
CA LYS A 21 0.18 -6.74 -3.75
C LYS A 21 1.00 -6.47 -2.48
N ALA A 22 1.89 -5.48 -2.50
CA ALA A 22 2.62 -5.06 -1.30
C ALA A 22 1.69 -4.53 -0.21
N GLY A 23 0.66 -3.75 -0.58
CA GLY A 23 -0.34 -3.25 0.37
C GLY A 23 -1.19 -4.37 1.00
N LEU A 24 -1.50 -5.42 0.23
CA LEU A 24 -2.19 -6.62 0.75
C LEU A 24 -1.28 -7.39 1.72
N ASP A 25 -0.01 -7.58 1.38
CA ASP A 25 0.97 -8.25 2.24
C ASP A 25 1.21 -7.50 3.56
N ILE A 26 1.33 -6.16 3.51
CA ILE A 26 1.40 -5.30 4.71
C ILE A 26 0.20 -5.52 5.63
N GLN A 27 -0.98 -5.73 5.07
CA GLN A 27 -2.23 -6.01 5.81
C GLN A 27 -2.41 -7.49 6.15
N GLN A 28 -1.38 -8.32 5.98
CA GLN A 28 -1.43 -9.77 6.23
C GLN A 28 -2.47 -10.51 5.37
N ARG A 29 -2.77 -9.98 4.18
CA ARG A 29 -3.64 -10.60 3.17
C ARG A 29 -2.76 -11.19 2.07
N LEU A 30 -2.45 -12.47 2.18
CA LEU A 30 -1.56 -13.17 1.24
C LEU A 30 -2.10 -13.13 -0.20
N ALA A 31 -1.39 -12.45 -1.09
CA ALA A 31 -1.73 -12.33 -2.51
C ALA A 31 -0.63 -12.85 -3.45
N GLY A 32 0.47 -13.37 -2.88
CA GLY A 32 1.67 -13.78 -3.61
C GLY A 32 2.40 -12.64 -4.33
N PRO A 33 3.63 -12.87 -4.81
CA PRO A 33 4.38 -11.87 -5.55
C PRO A 33 3.72 -11.53 -6.90
N PRO A 34 4.09 -10.42 -7.56
CA PRO A 34 3.69 -10.17 -8.93
C PRO A 34 4.21 -11.26 -9.88
N ARG A 35 3.52 -11.49 -11.01
CA ARG A 35 3.95 -12.47 -12.01
C ARG A 35 5.21 -11.93 -12.74
N PRO A 36 6.26 -12.74 -12.96
CA PRO A 36 7.40 -12.35 -13.78
C PRO A 36 6.99 -11.87 -15.18
N PRO A 37 7.70 -10.91 -15.79
CA PRO A 37 8.98 -10.33 -15.36
C PRO A 37 8.87 -9.25 -14.28
N LEU A 38 7.65 -8.97 -13.80
CA LEU A 38 7.41 -7.92 -12.83
C LEU A 38 7.97 -8.31 -11.46
N LEU A 39 8.87 -7.49 -10.92
CA LEU A 39 9.46 -7.69 -9.60
C LEU A 39 8.56 -7.13 -8.49
N PRO A 40 8.68 -7.66 -7.26
CA PRO A 40 8.05 -7.06 -6.08
C PRO A 40 8.48 -5.59 -5.88
N LEU A 41 7.69 -4.88 -5.07
CA LEU A 41 8.05 -3.54 -4.64
C LEU A 41 9.32 -3.62 -3.76
N PRO A 42 10.35 -2.76 -3.96
CA PRO A 42 11.55 -2.84 -3.14
C PRO A 42 11.27 -2.45 -1.68
N GLN A 43 12.19 -2.80 -0.78
CA GLN A 43 11.97 -2.63 0.67
C GLN A 43 11.76 -1.17 1.08
N TYR A 44 12.45 -0.23 0.44
CA TYR A 44 12.33 1.19 0.76
C TYR A 44 10.92 1.71 0.43
N GLU A 45 10.45 1.45 -0.78
CA GLU A 45 9.10 1.79 -1.22
C GLU A 45 8.02 1.04 -0.42
N THR A 46 8.30 -0.20 0.01
CA THR A 46 7.39 -0.97 0.87
C THR A 46 7.22 -0.31 2.24
N ARG A 47 8.30 0.21 2.84
CA ARG A 47 8.22 1.01 4.08
C ARG A 47 7.43 2.30 3.85
N GLN A 48 7.71 3.01 2.75
CA GLN A 48 6.98 4.22 2.39
C GLN A 48 5.47 3.95 2.21
N LEU A 49 5.10 2.84 1.57
CA LEU A 49 3.71 2.42 1.40
C LEU A 49 3.04 2.14 2.76
N ARG A 50 3.74 1.49 3.69
CA ARG A 50 3.24 1.23 5.04
C ARG A 50 2.91 2.52 5.78
N GLU A 51 3.79 3.52 5.73
CA GLU A 51 3.57 4.83 6.34
C GLU A 51 2.34 5.53 5.76
N MET A 52 2.21 5.56 4.42
CA MET A 52 1.03 6.14 3.77
C MET A 52 -0.28 5.44 4.18
N LEU A 53 -0.27 4.11 4.28
CA LEU A 53 -1.44 3.34 4.69
C LEU A 53 -1.81 3.62 6.16
N THR A 54 -0.84 3.65 7.06
CA THR A 54 -1.04 4.03 8.47
C THR A 54 -1.68 5.42 8.57
N ASP A 55 -1.15 6.39 7.83
CA ASP A 55 -1.65 7.78 7.81
C ASP A 55 -3.08 7.91 7.25
N LEU A 56 -3.43 7.09 6.26
CA LEU A 56 -4.75 7.04 5.65
C LEU A 56 -5.78 6.36 6.56
N LEU A 57 -5.37 5.32 7.29
CA LEU A 57 -6.23 4.56 8.21
C LEU A 57 -6.43 5.30 9.54
N ALA A 58 -5.40 5.99 10.05
CA ALA A 58 -5.50 6.85 11.23
C ALA A 58 -6.55 7.96 11.03
N GLY A 59 -6.69 8.46 9.80
CA GLY A 59 -7.75 9.41 9.44
C GLY A 59 -9.14 8.80 9.24
N ARG A 60 -9.30 7.47 9.43
CA ARG A 60 -10.51 6.70 9.10
C ARG A 60 -11.12 5.94 10.30
N LEU A 61 -10.54 6.02 11.50
CA LEU A 61 -11.06 5.34 12.70
C LEU A 61 -11.90 6.29 13.59
N PRO A 62 -13.22 6.09 13.72
CA PRO A 62 -13.88 6.18 15.02
C PRO A 62 -13.54 4.94 15.86
N PRO A 63 -13.42 5.06 17.20
CA PRO A 63 -13.27 3.92 18.10
C PRO A 63 -14.62 3.20 18.23
N SER A 64 -14.89 2.21 17.39
CA SER A 64 -15.85 1.13 17.69
C SER A 64 -15.90 0.12 16.55
N ALA A 65 -15.34 -1.06 16.80
CA ALA A 65 -15.90 -2.32 16.36
C ALA A 65 -15.38 -3.35 17.37
N VAL A 66 -16.11 -3.42 18.48
CA VAL A 66 -16.09 -4.52 19.46
C VAL A 66 -16.69 -5.75 18.79
#